data_AF-A0A9D9NA46-F1
#
_entry.id   AF-A0A9D9NA46-F1
#
_cell.length_a   1.000
_cell.length_b   1.000
_cell.length_c   1.000
_cell.angle_alpha   90.00
_cell.angle_beta   90.00
_cell.angle_gamma   90.00
#
_symmetry.space_group_name_H-M   'P 1'
#
loop_
_entity.id
_entity.type
_entity.pdbx_description
1 polymer ?
#
loop_
_entity_poly.entity_id
_entity_poly.type
_entity_poly.pdbx_seq_one_letter_code
_entity_poly.pdbx_strand_id
1 'polypeptide(L)'
;MDSLQKFSIVNLLSAFSRVLIFPFYILDWKNKEILYATGNPYFIGEYTADDLKSEGLDLLFRICKPEESGFLRKIFVETAGFFSRLEDENKSDYVASFNYSIRIKDDFMLR
;
A
#
# COMPACT_ATOMS: atom_id res chain seq x y z
N MET A 1 13.46 -2.28 -13.49
CA MET A 1 13.83 -3.51 -12.74
C MET A 1 13.37 -4.71 -13.54
N ASP A 2 14.24 -5.71 -13.71
CA ASP A 2 13.88 -6.94 -14.41
C ASP A 2 12.96 -7.83 -13.52
N SER A 3 12.16 -8.68 -14.16
CA SER A 3 11.25 -9.66 -13.57
C SER A 3 11.88 -10.52 -12.47
N LEU A 4 13.12 -10.97 -12.67
CA LEU A 4 13.87 -11.77 -11.70
C LEU A 4 14.21 -10.98 -10.42
N GLN A 5 14.58 -9.71 -10.56
CA GLN A 5 14.86 -8.83 -9.41
C GLN A 5 13.57 -8.52 -8.64
N LYS A 6 12.46 -8.27 -9.36
CA LYS A 6 11.12 -8.08 -8.77
C LYS A 6 10.68 -9.29 -7.94
N PHE A 7 10.92 -10.50 -8.44
CA PHE A 7 10.61 -11.74 -7.73
C PHE A 7 11.47 -11.91 -6.47
N SER A 8 12.78 -11.66 -6.57
CA SER A 8 13.72 -11.80 -5.44
C SER A 8 13.38 -10.87 -4.27
N ILE A 9 13.11 -9.59 -4.55
CA ILE A 9 12.82 -8.61 -3.50
C ILE A 9 11.47 -8.87 -2.82
N VAL A 10 10.45 -9.27 -3.58
CA VAL A 10 9.14 -9.61 -3.04
C VAL A 10 9.24 -10.84 -2.13
N ASN A 11 10.00 -11.88 -2.52
CA ASN A 11 10.20 -13.06 -1.68
C ASN A 11 10.96 -12.74 -0.40
N LEU A 12 12.00 -11.92 -0.49
CA LEU A 12 12.76 -11.46 0.66
C LEU A 12 11.84 -10.74 1.65
N LEU A 13 11.15 -9.69 1.20
CA LEU A 13 10.26 -8.89 2.05
C LEU A 13 9.09 -9.74 2.60
N SER A 14 8.52 -10.64 1.79
CA SER A 14 7.53 -11.61 2.25
C SER A 14 8.05 -12.50 3.38
N ALA A 15 9.30 -12.96 3.32
CA ALA A 15 9.90 -13.70 4.43
C ALA A 15 10.06 -12.82 5.68
N PHE A 16 10.50 -11.57 5.52
CA PHE A 16 10.64 -10.60 6.62
C PHE A 16 9.31 -10.24 7.29
N SER A 17 8.19 -10.27 6.56
CA SER A 17 6.87 -10.00 7.13
C SER A 17 6.50 -10.90 8.32
N ARG A 18 7.09 -12.10 8.40
CA ARG A 18 6.82 -13.08 9.47
C ARG A 18 7.46 -12.69 10.80
N VAL A 19 8.42 -11.78 10.78
CA VAL A 19 9.14 -11.30 11.97
C VAL A 19 8.92 -9.80 12.24
N LEU A 20 8.40 -9.06 11.26
CA LEU A 20 8.03 -7.66 11.41
C LEU A 20 6.71 -7.52 12.16
N ILE A 21 6.68 -6.60 13.13
CA ILE A 21 5.47 -6.26 13.89
C ILE A 21 4.50 -5.43 13.04
N PHE A 22 5.03 -4.65 12.09
CA PHE A 22 4.26 -3.70 11.29
C PHE A 22 3.80 -4.32 9.97
N PRO A 23 2.49 -4.22 9.64
CA PRO A 23 1.98 -4.65 8.35
C PRO A 23 2.44 -3.70 7.23
N PHE A 24 2.59 -4.22 6.02
CA PHE A 24 3.01 -3.45 4.85
C PHE A 24 2.52 -4.09 3.55
N TYR A 25 2.60 -3.33 2.45
CA TYR A 25 2.44 -3.83 1.09
C TYR A 25 3.59 -3.35 0.20
N ILE A 26 3.78 -4.02 -0.93
CA ILE A 26 4.74 -3.63 -1.98
C ILE A 26 3.93 -3.25 -3.22
N LEU A 27 4.08 -2.02 -3.67
CA LEU A 27 3.44 -1.48 -4.86
C LEU A 27 4.47 -1.33 -5.97
N ASP A 28 4.24 -1.96 -7.11
CA ASP A 28 4.91 -1.59 -8.36
C ASP A 28 4.34 -0.26 -8.82
N TRP A 29 5.09 0.82 -8.55
CA TRP A 29 4.64 2.18 -8.85
C TRP A 29 4.35 2.40 -10.34
N LYS A 30 5.12 1.75 -11.22
CA LYS A 30 4.99 1.91 -12.67
C LYS A 30 3.70 1.29 -13.17
N ASN A 31 3.40 0.07 -12.71
CA ASN A 31 2.23 -0.68 -13.14
C ASN A 31 1.00 -0.49 -12.22
N LYS A 32 1.17 0.24 -11.11
CA LYS A 32 0.16 0.45 -10.05
C LYS A 32 -0.38 -0.87 -9.49
N GLU A 33 0.47 -1.88 -9.43
CA GLU A 33 0.14 -3.26 -9.06
C GLU A 33 0.62 -3.57 -7.64
N ILE A 34 -0.25 -4.11 -6.80
CA ILE A 34 0.15 -4.63 -5.48
C ILE A 34 0.78 -6.00 -5.67
N LEU A 35 2.08 -6.09 -5.39
CA LEU A 35 2.86 -7.32 -5.54
C LEU A 35 2.75 -8.23 -4.32
N TYR A 36 2.59 -7.60 -3.16
CA TYR A 36 2.58 -8.25 -1.87
C TYR A 36 1.83 -7.39 -0.87
N ALA A 37 1.15 -8.04 0.07
CA ALA A 37 0.57 -7.41 1.24
C ALA A 37 0.63 -8.41 2.41
N THR A 38 0.93 -7.91 3.60
CA THR A 38 0.86 -8.72 4.83
C THR A 38 -0.58 -9.13 5.12
N GLY A 39 -0.79 -10.35 5.59
CA GLY A 39 -2.12 -10.89 5.92
C GLY A 39 -2.74 -10.38 7.23
N ASN A 40 -2.33 -9.22 7.74
CA ASN A 40 -2.93 -8.64 8.95
C ASN A 40 -4.23 -7.90 8.57
N PRO A 41 -5.41 -8.37 9.00
CA PRO A 41 -6.69 -7.80 8.57
C PRO A 41 -6.90 -6.36 9.06
N TYR A 42 -6.38 -5.98 10.24
CA TYR A 42 -6.52 -4.62 10.78
C TYR A 42 -5.80 -3.56 9.94
N PHE A 43 -4.81 -3.96 9.12
CA PHE A 43 -4.04 -3.05 8.27
C PHE A 43 -4.90 -2.42 7.16
N ILE A 44 -5.90 -3.14 6.67
CA ILE A 44 -6.72 -2.75 5.52
C ILE A 44 -8.21 -2.84 5.82
N GLY A 45 -8.60 -2.70 7.08
CA GLY A 45 -10.01 -2.60 7.47
C GLY A 45 -10.78 -3.92 7.40
N GLU A 46 -10.13 -5.03 7.76
CA GLU A 46 -10.66 -6.41 7.73
C GLU A 46 -10.84 -6.98 6.31
N TYR A 47 -10.20 -6.36 5.32
CA TYR A 47 -10.01 -6.96 4.00
C TYR A 47 -8.80 -7.90 4.01
N THR A 48 -8.74 -8.80 3.03
CA THR A 48 -7.63 -9.74 2.88
C THR A 48 -6.53 -9.18 1.98
N ALA A 49 -5.33 -9.77 2.07
CA ALA A 49 -4.24 -9.46 1.14
C ALA A 49 -4.65 -9.70 -0.33
N ASP A 50 -5.53 -10.66 -0.59
CA ASP A 50 -6.02 -10.97 -1.94
C ASP A 50 -7.02 -9.92 -2.45
N ASP A 51 -7.87 -9.38 -1.56
CA ASP A 51 -8.73 -8.23 -1.89
C ASP A 51 -7.88 -7.02 -2.31
N LEU A 52 -6.83 -6.71 -1.53
CA LEU A 52 -5.92 -5.61 -1.86
C LEU A 52 -5.16 -5.84 -3.16
N LYS A 53 -4.77 -7.09 -3.46
CA LYS A 53 -4.13 -7.42 -4.75
C LYS A 53 -5.09 -7.28 -5.93
N SER A 54 -6.36 -7.67 -5.75
CA SER A 54 -7.38 -7.63 -6.79
C SER A 54 -7.84 -6.20 -7.11
N GLU A 55 -8.07 -5.38 -6.07
CA GLU A 55 -8.62 -4.03 -6.21
C GLU A 55 -7.54 -2.93 -6.21
N GLY A 56 -6.33 -3.25 -5.75
CA GLY A 56 -5.21 -2.31 -5.71
C GLY A 56 -5.49 -1.08 -4.85
N LEU A 57 -5.04 0.07 -5.35
CA LEU A 57 -5.17 1.36 -4.63
C LEU A 57 -6.63 1.80 -4.46
N ASP A 58 -7.54 1.33 -5.30
CA ASP A 58 -8.95 1.69 -5.21
C ASP A 58 -9.59 1.16 -3.92
N LEU A 59 -9.13 0.00 -3.41
CA LEU A 59 -9.53 -0.48 -2.10
C LEU A 59 -9.13 0.51 -1.00
N LEU A 60 -7.90 1.01 -1.02
CA LEU A 60 -7.39 1.95 -0.01
C LEU A 60 -8.21 3.26 -0.01
N PHE A 61 -8.55 3.77 -1.19
CA PHE A 61 -9.40 4.97 -1.29
C PHE A 61 -10.85 4.71 -0.86
N ARG A 62 -11.36 3.49 -1.05
CA ARG A 62 -12.72 3.10 -0.66
C ARG A 62 -12.85 2.93 0.86
N ILE A 63 -11.88 2.28 1.50
CA ILE A 63 -11.90 2.06 2.95
C ILE A 63 -11.58 3.33 3.74
N CYS A 64 -10.90 4.30 3.14
CA CYS A 64 -10.70 5.62 3.73
C CYS A 64 -12.05 6.25 4.15
N LYS A 65 -12.05 7.01 5.26
CA LYS A 65 -13.24 7.75 5.66
C LYS A 65 -13.65 8.75 4.56
N PRO A 66 -14.94 8.91 4.25
CA PRO A 66 -15.40 9.76 3.14
C PRO A 66 -14.87 11.19 3.20
N GLU A 67 -14.82 11.78 4.40
CA GLU A 67 -14.31 13.13 4.65
C GLU A 67 -12.81 13.30 4.36
N GLU A 68 -12.02 12.21 4.39
CA GLU A 68 -10.58 12.21 4.16
C GLU A 68 -10.18 11.70 2.76
N SER A 69 -11.11 11.10 2.01
CA SER A 69 -10.83 10.51 0.69
C SER A 69 -10.27 11.54 -0.31
N GLY A 70 -10.79 12.77 -0.28
CA GLY A 70 -10.28 13.87 -1.11
C GLY A 70 -8.85 14.27 -0.77
N PHE A 71 -8.51 14.33 0.52
CA PHE A 71 -7.16 14.59 1.00
C PHE A 71 -6.20 13.47 0.57
N LEU A 72 -6.58 12.20 0.80
CA LEU A 72 -5.76 11.05 0.46
C LEU A 72 -5.45 10.97 -1.05
N ARG A 73 -6.43 11.23 -1.91
CA ARG A 73 -6.22 11.30 -3.38
C ARG A 73 -5.26 12.40 -3.76
N LYS A 74 -5.39 13.59 -3.16
CA LYS A 74 -4.48 14.72 -3.42
C LYS A 74 -3.06 14.36 -3.00
N ILE A 75 -2.85 13.82 -1.79
CA ILE A 75 -1.54 13.37 -1.33
C ILE A 75 -0.94 12.35 -2.28
N PHE A 76 -1.72 11.38 -2.75
CA PHE A 76 -1.22 10.37 -3.68
C PHE A 76 -0.73 10.98 -4.99
N VAL A 77 -1.48 11.93 -5.56
CA VAL A 77 -1.11 12.65 -6.80
C VAL A 77 0.15 13.51 -6.59
N GLU A 78 0.20 14.30 -5.52
CA GLU A 78 1.36 15.16 -5.25
C GLU A 78 2.63 14.33 -4.97
N THR A 79 2.49 13.23 -4.23
CA THR A 79 3.59 12.29 -3.97
C THR A 79 4.07 11.65 -5.28
N ALA A 80 3.15 11.19 -6.13
CA ALA A 80 3.48 10.68 -7.46
C ALA A 80 4.23 11.70 -8.30
N GLY A 81 3.76 12.95 -8.29
CA GLY A 81 4.38 14.06 -9.01
C GLY A 81 5.76 14.41 -8.47
N PHE A 82 5.96 14.35 -7.15
CA PHE A 82 7.26 14.58 -6.53
C PHE A 82 8.28 13.52 -6.97
N PHE A 83 7.98 12.24 -6.77
CA PHE A 83 8.90 11.15 -7.11
C PHE A 83 9.12 11.01 -8.62
N SER A 84 8.18 11.41 -9.48
CA SER A 84 8.38 11.33 -10.94
C SER A 84 9.42 12.33 -11.47
N ARG A 85 9.73 13.39 -10.71
CA ARG A 85 10.74 14.40 -11.07
C ARG A 85 12.14 14.05 -10.58
N LEU A 86 12.27 13.05 -9.71
CA LEU A 86 13.56 12.60 -9.19
C LEU A 86 14.20 11.59 -10.15
N GLU A 87 15.52 11.65 -10.27
CA GLU A 87 16.33 10.57 -10.85
C GLU A 87 16.21 9.31 -9.98
N ASP A 88 16.26 8.12 -10.60
CA ASP A 88 16.02 6.84 -9.90
C ASP A 88 16.94 6.63 -8.69
N GLU A 89 18.21 7.04 -8.80
CA GLU A 89 19.23 6.92 -7.75
C GLU A 89 18.90 7.75 -6.51
N ASN A 90 18.18 8.86 -6.67
CA ASN A 90 17.84 9.78 -5.58
C ASN A 90 16.52 9.42 -4.90
N LYS A 91 15.70 8.53 -5.49
CA LYS A 91 14.35 8.21 -4.95
C LYS A 91 14.42 7.52 -3.60
N SER A 92 15.48 6.77 -3.30
CA SER A 92 15.67 6.07 -2.02
C SER A 92 15.93 7.02 -0.85
N ASP A 93 16.27 8.27 -1.10
CA ASP A 93 16.64 9.24 -0.06
C ASP A 93 15.42 9.96 0.54
N TYR A 94 14.22 9.70 0.01
CA TYR A 94 13.01 10.40 0.39
C TYR A 94 11.91 9.44 0.85
N VAL A 95 11.13 9.92 1.82
CA VAL A 95 9.96 9.21 2.35
C VAL A 95 8.77 10.17 2.38
N ALA A 96 7.62 9.74 1.87
CA ALA A 96 6.35 10.42 2.09
C ALA A 96 5.62 9.76 3.27
N SER A 97 5.12 10.57 4.20
CA SER A 97 4.41 10.09 5.38
C SER A 97 3.20 10.96 5.65
N PHE A 98 2.07 10.33 5.89
CA PHE A 98 0.79 10.97 6.16
C PHE A 98 -0.12 10.03 6.94
N ASN A 99 -1.09 10.60 7.64
CA ASN A 99 -2.08 9.86 8.41
C ASN A 99 -3.46 10.03 7.76
N TYR A 100 -4.25 8.97 7.76
CA TYR A 100 -5.66 8.97 7.39
C TYR A 100 -6.39 7.88 8.16
N SER A 101 -7.70 8.01 8.30
CA SER A 101 -8.54 7.03 8.97
C SER A 101 -9.10 6.04 7.96
N ILE A 102 -9.09 4.76 8.33
CA ILE A 102 -9.78 3.70 7.61
C ILE A 102 -11.06 3.29 8.33
N ARG A 103 -12.03 2.79 7.57
CA ARG A 103 -13.23 2.13 8.07
C ARG A 103 -12.99 0.63 8.14
N ILE A 104 -13.41 0.03 9.23
CA ILE A 104 -13.47 -1.43 9.39
C ILE A 104 -14.75 -1.91 8.70
N LYS A 105 -14.72 -3.07 8.03
CA LYS A 105 -15.89 -3.68 7.41
C LYS A 105 -17.01 -3.87 8.45
N ASP A 106 -18.20 -3.35 8.16
CA ASP A 106 -19.33 -3.30 9.11
C ASP A 106 -19.71 -4.67 9.70
N ASP A 107 -19.61 -5.75 8.90
CA ASP A 107 -19.90 -7.14 9.31
C ASP A 107 -19.01 -7.65 10.46
N PHE A 108 -17.87 -6.99 10.71
CA PHE A 108 -16.95 -7.37 11.78
C PHE A 108 -17.42 -6.90 13.15
N MET A 109 -18.12 -5.77 13.24
CA MET A 109 -18.58 -5.20 14.52
C MET A 109 -19.73 -6.00 15.17
N LEU A 110 -20.21 -7.05 14.48
CA LEU A 110 -21.27 -7.96 14.92
C LEU A 110 -20.74 -9.35 15.32
N ARG A 111 -19.41 -9.56 15.31
CA ARG A 111 -18.74 -10.79 15.76
C ARG A 111 -18.07 -10.59 17.11
#